data_AF-A0ABD7EJT1-F1
#
_entry.id   AF-A0ABD7EJT1-F1
#
_cell.length_a   1.000
_cell.length_b   1.000
_cell.length_c   1.000
_cell.angle_alpha   90.00
_cell.angle_beta   90.00
_cell.angle_gamma   90.00
#
_symmetry.space_group_name_H-M   'P 1'
#
loop_
_entity.id
_entity.type
_entity.pdbx_description
1 polymer ?
#
loop_
_entity_poly.entity_id
_entity_poly.type
_entity_poly.pdbx_seq_one_letter_code
_entity_poly.pdbx_strand_id
1 'polypeptide(L)'
;MSWTQVALNWPAGVEAIHTRASGVLGQLPDSQAGAVARLQELAQRAQYRPAPISQAASAQAGLRAELDRLLVTGRCLTVTPYQHGVGQHQGNQYSLAAPNAVATIAAKLQDGADPLLQTGQLHAIAWLVTGNSETALANALAPLCTILPLPEWCAALRRLTANNDAMSKPTAAKVPRWKADEPLVWDPLRSARSLLGAEIAQLESLAQGTTTPITKLATLAERRADKLAELENALNQLASISGQLWHWQAQGDAASLAAQLGQSSPPDHSHSMTVGALLISPSQLTFWQELTR
;
A
#
# COMPACT_ATOMS: atom_id res chain seq x y z
N MET A 1 21.39 -13.05 -35.05
CA MET A 1 20.65 -11.77 -35.00
C MET A 1 21.37 -10.85 -34.03
N SER A 2 21.55 -9.58 -34.37
CA SER A 2 22.32 -8.60 -33.59
C SER A 2 21.41 -7.77 -32.68
N TRP A 3 21.95 -7.38 -31.52
CA TRP A 3 21.33 -6.36 -30.68
C TRP A 3 21.43 -5.01 -31.38
N THR A 4 20.36 -4.21 -31.34
CA THR A 4 20.33 -2.87 -31.93
C THR A 4 19.99 -1.85 -30.87
N GLN A 5 20.74 -0.74 -30.85
CA GLN A 5 20.46 0.40 -30.00
C GLN A 5 19.38 1.24 -30.66
N VAL A 6 18.27 1.47 -29.97
CA VAL A 6 17.13 2.23 -30.51
C VAL A 6 16.60 3.22 -29.47
N ALA A 7 16.11 4.34 -29.98
CA ALA A 7 15.43 5.37 -29.22
C ALA A 7 14.03 4.88 -28.84
N LEU A 8 13.61 5.15 -27.60
CA LEU A 8 12.22 4.95 -27.23
C LEU A 8 11.35 5.96 -27.96
N ASN A 9 10.35 5.46 -28.67
CA ASN A 9 9.39 6.25 -29.42
C ASN A 9 7.97 5.90 -28.97
N TRP A 10 7.08 6.88 -28.83
CA TRP A 10 5.69 6.59 -28.47
C TRP A 10 5.01 5.72 -29.56
N PRO A 11 4.39 4.58 -29.19
CA PRO A 11 3.82 3.66 -30.19
C PRO A 11 2.73 4.28 -31.07
N ALA A 12 2.90 4.19 -32.39
CA ALA A 12 1.97 4.77 -33.37
C ALA A 12 0.54 4.18 -33.27
N GLY A 13 0.42 2.90 -32.92
CA GLY A 13 -0.89 2.27 -32.70
C GLY A 13 -1.62 2.85 -31.49
N VAL A 14 -0.89 3.21 -30.43
CA VAL A 14 -1.46 3.88 -29.25
C VAL A 14 -1.85 5.31 -29.57
N GLU A 15 -1.01 6.03 -30.32
CA GLU A 15 -1.31 7.40 -30.77
C GLU A 15 -2.59 7.46 -31.64
N ALA A 16 -2.78 6.49 -32.53
CA ALA A 16 -3.97 6.39 -33.37
C ALA A 16 -5.24 6.06 -32.55
N ILE A 17 -5.12 5.33 -31.44
CA ILE A 17 -6.23 5.10 -30.51
C ILE A 17 -6.52 6.38 -29.73
N HIS A 18 -5.49 7.05 -29.22
CA HIS A 18 -5.61 8.29 -28.46
C HIS A 18 -6.30 9.38 -29.30
N THR A 19 -5.84 9.63 -30.53
CA THR A 19 -6.43 10.63 -31.43
C THR A 19 -7.91 10.37 -31.73
N ARG A 20 -8.31 9.11 -31.91
CA ARG A 20 -9.73 8.76 -32.13
C ARG A 20 -10.57 8.95 -30.88
N ALA A 21 -10.04 8.58 -29.71
CA ALA A 21 -10.72 8.74 -28.43
C ALA A 21 -10.86 10.22 -28.06
N SER A 22 -9.79 11.01 -28.20
CA SER A 22 -9.78 12.44 -27.89
C SER A 22 -10.71 13.23 -28.81
N GLY A 23 -10.83 12.85 -30.09
CA GLY A 23 -11.79 13.49 -31.01
C GLY A 23 -13.25 13.39 -30.57
N VAL A 24 -13.65 12.28 -29.93
CA VAL A 24 -15.01 12.13 -29.38
C VAL A 24 -15.12 12.74 -27.98
N LEU A 25 -14.14 12.50 -27.11
CA LEU A 25 -14.13 13.00 -25.74
C LEU A 25 -14.02 14.53 -25.67
N GLY A 26 -13.39 15.16 -26.67
CA GLY A 26 -13.30 16.62 -26.79
C GLY A 26 -14.64 17.32 -27.03
N GLN A 27 -15.68 16.60 -27.48
CA GLN A 27 -17.04 17.14 -27.65
C GLN A 27 -17.84 17.13 -26.33
N LEU A 28 -17.34 16.41 -25.33
CA LEU A 28 -18.04 16.18 -24.08
C LEU A 28 -18.22 17.44 -23.23
N PRO A 29 -17.22 18.35 -23.09
CA PRO A 29 -17.37 19.57 -22.30
C PRO A 29 -18.54 20.44 -22.75
N ASP A 30 -18.70 20.67 -24.06
CA ASP A 30 -19.77 21.51 -24.61
C ASP A 30 -21.15 20.85 -24.44
N SER A 31 -21.25 19.55 -24.75
CA SER A 31 -22.48 18.78 -24.57
C SER A 31 -22.92 18.76 -23.10
N GLN A 32 -21.95 18.61 -22.19
CA GLN A 32 -22.17 18.57 -20.76
C GLN A 32 -22.54 19.96 -20.20
N ALA A 33 -21.87 21.02 -20.64
CA ALA A 33 -22.22 22.39 -20.27
C ALA A 33 -23.67 22.73 -20.69
N GLY A 34 -24.06 22.37 -21.92
CA GLY A 34 -25.43 22.52 -22.40
C GLY A 34 -26.44 21.68 -21.61
N ALA A 35 -26.08 20.47 -21.19
CA ALA A 35 -26.93 19.65 -20.32
C ALA A 35 -27.08 20.25 -18.92
N VAL A 36 -25.99 20.72 -18.30
CA VAL A 36 -26.02 21.38 -16.98
C VAL A 36 -26.83 22.68 -17.03
N ALA A 37 -26.68 23.49 -18.07
CA ALA A 37 -27.47 24.72 -18.25
C ALA A 37 -28.98 24.44 -18.29
N ARG A 38 -29.42 23.45 -19.09
CA ARG A 38 -30.83 23.02 -19.12
C ARG A 38 -31.33 22.52 -17.76
N LEU A 39 -30.48 21.81 -17.01
CA LEU A 39 -30.84 21.36 -15.66
C LEU A 39 -30.94 22.53 -14.68
N GLN A 40 -30.06 23.53 -14.76
CA GLN A 40 -30.11 24.74 -13.93
C GLN A 40 -31.37 25.57 -14.19
N GLU A 41 -31.83 25.67 -15.44
CA GLU A 41 -33.10 26.32 -15.79
C GLU A 41 -34.31 25.64 -15.09
N LEU A 42 -34.24 24.31 -14.92
CA LEU A 42 -35.26 23.54 -14.23
C LEU A 42 -35.13 23.57 -12.70
N ALA A 43 -33.97 23.99 -12.15
CA ALA A 43 -33.70 23.99 -10.72
C ALA A 43 -34.68 24.88 -9.93
N GLN A 44 -35.08 26.03 -10.51
CA GLN A 44 -36.06 26.93 -9.91
C GLN A 44 -37.47 26.32 -9.83
N ARG A 45 -37.76 25.31 -10.67
CA ARG A 45 -39.07 24.61 -10.71
C ARG A 45 -39.07 23.33 -9.88
N ALA A 46 -37.89 22.77 -9.59
CA ALA A 46 -37.74 21.57 -8.79
C ALA A 46 -37.63 21.94 -7.30
N GLN A 47 -38.75 21.90 -6.58
CA GLN A 47 -38.74 22.05 -5.12
C GLN A 47 -38.08 20.81 -4.48
N TYR A 48 -36.79 20.90 -4.18
CA TYR A 48 -36.07 19.90 -3.41
C TYR A 48 -36.14 20.26 -1.94
N ARG A 49 -36.82 19.41 -1.14
CA ARG A 49 -36.85 19.55 0.32
C ARG A 49 -35.81 18.61 0.92
N PRO A 50 -34.71 19.12 1.49
CA PRO A 50 -33.74 18.28 2.20
C PRO A 50 -34.43 17.49 3.31
N ALA A 51 -33.99 16.25 3.52
CA ALA A 51 -34.43 15.48 4.67
C ALA A 51 -33.88 16.16 5.95
N PRO A 52 -34.66 16.28 7.04
CA PRO A 52 -34.19 16.89 8.29
C PRO A 52 -32.91 16.25 8.84
N ILE A 53 -32.72 14.93 8.61
CA ILE A 53 -31.52 14.18 9.02
C ILE A 53 -30.26 14.60 8.25
N SER A 54 -30.39 15.18 7.05
CA SER A 54 -29.25 15.63 6.24
C SER A 54 -28.54 16.82 6.87
N GLN A 55 -29.27 17.70 7.55
CA GLN A 55 -28.67 18.83 8.28
C GLN A 55 -27.90 18.33 9.52
N ALA A 56 -28.48 17.40 10.28
CA ALA A 56 -27.81 16.77 11.42
C ALA A 56 -26.55 16.00 10.98
N ALA A 57 -26.60 15.29 9.85
CA ALA A 57 -25.45 14.59 9.29
C ALA A 57 -24.36 15.55 8.80
N SER A 58 -24.73 16.68 8.18
CA SER A 58 -23.76 17.70 7.73
C SER A 58 -22.98 18.35 8.88
N ALA A 59 -23.57 18.42 10.09
CA ALA A 59 -22.89 18.91 11.28
C ALA A 59 -21.76 17.98 11.77
N GLN A 60 -21.69 16.74 11.25
CA GLN A 60 -20.70 15.73 11.64
C GLN A 60 -19.53 15.60 10.64
N ALA A 61 -19.33 16.58 9.75
CA ALA A 61 -18.30 16.53 8.70
C ALA A 61 -16.85 16.32 9.21
N GLY A 62 -16.58 16.58 10.50
CA GLY A 62 -15.28 16.39 11.13
C GLY A 62 -14.95 14.94 11.53
N LEU A 63 -15.93 14.04 11.61
CA LEU A 63 -15.74 12.68 12.16
C LEU A 63 -14.74 11.83 11.36
N ARG A 64 -14.67 12.01 10.03
CA ARG A 64 -13.67 11.34 9.20
C ARG A 64 -12.25 11.75 9.61
N ALA A 65 -12.01 13.05 9.74
CA ALA A 65 -10.72 13.58 10.16
C ALA A 65 -10.38 13.19 11.62
N GLU A 66 -11.37 13.02 12.49
CA GLU A 66 -11.18 12.46 13.83
C GLU A 66 -10.78 10.99 13.80
N LEU A 67 -11.46 10.17 12.98
CA LEU A 67 -11.10 8.76 12.79
C LEU A 67 -9.70 8.62 12.18
N ASP A 68 -9.36 9.45 11.20
CA ASP A 68 -8.05 9.44 10.55
C ASP A 68 -6.94 9.87 11.51
N ARG A 69 -7.21 10.78 12.45
CA ARG A 69 -6.27 11.15 13.52
C ARG A 69 -5.95 10.01 14.48
N LEU A 70 -6.80 8.99 14.57
CA LEU A 70 -6.51 7.77 15.34
C LEU A 70 -5.56 6.83 14.59
N LEU A 71 -5.31 7.07 13.30
CA LEU A 71 -4.38 6.30 12.49
C LEU A 71 -2.97 6.86 12.67
N VAL A 72 -2.16 6.15 13.46
CA VAL A 72 -0.76 6.51 13.67
C VAL A 72 0.13 5.47 12.98
N THR A 73 1.05 5.94 12.15
CA THR A 73 2.20 5.15 11.70
C THR A 73 3.31 5.30 12.73
N GLY A 74 3.89 4.20 13.17
CA GLY A 74 4.95 4.23 14.18
C GLY A 74 5.80 2.98 14.13
N ARG A 75 6.72 2.87 15.09
CA ARG A 75 7.59 1.69 15.21
C ARG A 75 7.24 0.94 16.48
N CYS A 76 7.06 -0.36 16.35
CA CYS A 76 6.79 -1.24 17.47
C CYS A 76 8.02 -2.07 17.80
N LEU A 77 8.37 -2.10 19.09
CA LEU A 77 9.39 -2.97 19.64
C LEU A 77 8.72 -3.97 20.58
N THR A 78 8.94 -5.25 20.32
CA THR A 78 8.41 -6.33 21.15
C THR A 78 9.55 -7.16 21.72
N VAL A 79 9.57 -7.32 23.04
CA VAL A 79 10.48 -8.22 23.74
C VAL A 79 9.78 -9.52 24.11
N THR A 80 10.43 -10.66 23.89
CA THR A 80 9.88 -11.98 24.28
C THR A 80 10.96 -12.85 24.92
N PRO A 81 10.61 -13.83 25.79
CA PRO A 81 11.58 -14.73 26.43
C PRO A 81 12.40 -15.57 25.46
N TYR A 82 11.92 -15.74 24.23
CA TYR A 82 12.56 -16.59 23.24
C TYR A 82 13.46 -15.83 22.26
N GLN A 83 13.64 -14.53 22.46
CA GLN A 83 14.56 -13.71 21.69
C GLN A 83 15.99 -13.87 22.23
N HIS A 84 16.92 -14.08 21.32
CA HIS A 84 18.33 -14.26 21.62
C HIS A 84 18.94 -13.03 22.31
N GLY A 85 19.48 -13.22 23.52
CA GLY A 85 20.07 -12.13 24.31
C GLY A 85 19.07 -11.26 25.07
N VAL A 86 17.77 -11.59 25.01
CA VAL A 86 16.71 -10.92 25.77
C VAL A 86 16.25 -11.82 26.90
N GLY A 87 15.83 -13.04 26.59
CA GLY A 87 15.45 -14.03 27.59
C GLY A 87 16.66 -14.68 28.25
N GLN A 88 16.46 -15.11 29.50
CA GLN A 88 17.38 -15.98 30.21
C GLN A 88 17.07 -17.43 29.86
N HIS A 89 18.13 -18.21 29.63
CA HIS A 89 18.04 -19.65 29.38
C HIS A 89 18.71 -20.38 30.54
N GLN A 90 17.92 -21.09 31.36
CA GLN A 90 18.41 -21.94 32.43
C GLN A 90 17.91 -23.38 32.19
N GLY A 91 18.84 -24.30 31.94
CA GLY A 91 18.49 -25.67 31.57
C GLY A 91 17.76 -25.73 30.22
N ASN A 92 16.50 -26.19 30.23
CA ASN A 92 15.63 -26.27 29.05
C ASN A 92 14.50 -25.22 29.09
N GLN A 93 14.56 -24.24 30.00
CA GLN A 93 13.51 -23.25 30.22
C GLN A 93 13.97 -21.85 29.79
N TYR A 94 13.07 -21.13 29.11
CA TYR A 94 13.25 -19.73 28.72
C TYR A 94 12.43 -18.83 29.64
N SER A 95 13.05 -17.84 30.27
CA SER A 95 12.36 -16.91 31.16
C SER A 95 12.74 -15.46 30.89
N LEU A 96 11.80 -14.54 31.11
CA LEU A 96 12.04 -13.10 31.04
C LEU A 96 11.26 -12.42 32.16
N ALA A 97 11.95 -11.98 33.20
CA ALA A 97 11.33 -11.21 34.27
C ALA A 97 10.92 -9.81 33.77
N ALA A 98 9.79 -9.29 34.25
CA ALA A 98 9.30 -7.97 33.85
C ALA A 98 10.33 -6.83 34.02
N PRO A 99 11.11 -6.74 35.10
CA PRO A 99 12.17 -5.73 35.22
C PRO A 99 13.24 -5.85 34.12
N ASN A 100 13.60 -7.07 33.72
CA ASN A 100 14.57 -7.32 32.66
C ASN A 100 14.00 -6.97 31.28
N ALA A 101 12.69 -7.22 31.05
CA ALA A 101 11.99 -6.79 29.85
C ALA A 101 12.01 -5.26 29.71
N VAL A 102 11.68 -4.54 30.79
CA VAL A 102 11.71 -3.07 30.82
C VAL A 102 13.13 -2.55 30.62
N ALA A 103 14.13 -3.12 31.30
CA ALA A 103 15.53 -2.74 31.13
C ALA A 103 16.01 -2.96 29.68
N THR A 104 15.58 -4.04 29.04
CA THR A 104 15.91 -4.32 27.63
C THR A 104 15.28 -3.31 26.68
N ILE A 105 13.99 -2.96 26.88
CA ILE A 105 13.30 -1.93 26.11
C ILE A 105 14.01 -0.57 26.29
N ALA A 106 14.33 -0.20 27.53
CA ALA A 106 15.00 1.05 27.85
C ALA A 106 16.40 1.14 27.23
N ALA A 107 17.18 0.05 27.30
CA ALA A 107 18.49 -0.03 26.64
C ALA A 107 18.37 0.09 25.11
N LYS A 108 17.34 -0.50 24.51
CA LYS A 108 17.11 -0.43 23.06
C LYS A 108 16.69 0.96 22.58
N LEU A 109 15.99 1.74 23.41
CA LEU A 109 15.67 3.15 23.12
C LEU A 109 16.91 4.05 23.12
N GLN A 110 18.01 3.61 23.73
CA GLN A 110 19.30 4.32 23.77
C GLN A 110 20.30 3.79 22.73
N ASP A 111 19.91 2.82 21.90
CA ASP A 111 20.76 2.18 20.90
C ASP A 111 20.93 3.07 19.67
N GLY A 112 21.79 4.09 19.79
CA GLY A 112 22.09 5.04 18.71
C GLY A 112 22.80 4.43 17.50
N ALA A 113 23.18 3.15 17.56
CA ALA A 113 23.71 2.39 16.42
C ALA A 113 22.60 1.78 15.54
N ASP A 114 21.33 1.80 15.99
CA ASP A 114 20.21 1.34 15.19
C ASP A 114 19.72 2.46 14.25
N PRO A 115 19.86 2.31 12.92
CA PRO A 115 19.42 3.34 11.97
C PRO A 115 17.90 3.53 11.94
N LEU A 116 17.15 2.62 12.56
CA LEU A 116 15.70 2.68 12.71
C LEU A 116 15.26 3.15 14.11
N LEU A 117 16.16 3.74 14.90
CA LEU A 117 15.75 4.50 16.07
C LEU A 117 15.08 5.82 15.65
N GLN A 118 13.93 6.14 16.24
CA GLN A 118 13.22 7.39 15.96
C GLN A 118 13.83 8.55 16.77
N THR A 119 13.97 9.71 16.16
CA THR A 119 14.52 10.93 16.80
C THR A 119 13.47 12.05 16.84
N GLY A 120 13.45 12.84 17.91
CA GLY A 120 12.52 13.97 18.09
C GLY A 120 11.54 13.77 19.25
N GLN A 121 10.44 14.53 19.25
CA GLN A 121 9.39 14.39 20.25
C GLN A 121 8.55 13.14 19.95
N LEU A 122 8.61 12.13 20.82
CA LEU A 122 7.94 10.84 20.64
C LEU A 122 6.85 10.63 21.70
N HIS A 123 5.76 9.98 21.31
CA HIS A 123 4.71 9.49 22.22
C HIS A 123 4.76 7.96 22.23
N ALA A 124 4.87 7.35 23.41
CA ALA A 124 5.05 5.91 23.55
C ALA A 124 4.10 5.30 24.59
N ILE A 125 3.66 4.08 24.31
CA ILE A 125 2.89 3.23 25.23
C ILE A 125 3.59 1.87 25.28
N ALA A 126 3.77 1.32 26.48
CA ALA A 126 4.35 -0.01 26.69
C ALA A 126 3.33 -0.93 27.36
N TRP A 127 3.20 -2.16 26.85
CA TRP A 127 2.37 -3.21 27.42
C TRP A 127 3.23 -4.40 27.84
N LEU A 128 2.93 -4.97 29.00
CA LEU A 128 3.58 -6.18 29.52
C LEU A 128 2.51 -7.21 29.88
N VAL A 129 2.72 -8.44 29.46
CA VAL A 129 1.91 -9.60 29.84
C VAL A 129 2.81 -10.53 30.64
N THR A 130 2.39 -10.88 31.86
CA THR A 130 3.21 -11.66 32.80
C THR A 130 2.46 -12.89 33.30
N GLY A 131 3.18 -13.99 33.51
CA GLY A 131 2.69 -15.19 34.18
C GLY A 131 3.76 -15.75 35.10
N ASN A 132 3.36 -16.47 36.14
CA ASN A 132 4.26 -17.14 37.08
C ASN A 132 4.74 -18.53 36.59
N SER A 133 4.22 -19.00 35.46
CA SER A 133 4.64 -20.20 34.74
C SER A 133 4.41 -20.01 33.24
N GLU A 134 4.97 -20.88 32.39
CA GLU A 134 4.70 -20.91 30.95
C GLU A 134 3.20 -21.09 30.66
N THR A 135 2.53 -21.97 31.41
CA THR A 135 1.09 -22.21 31.30
C THR A 135 0.26 -20.99 31.70
N ALA A 136 0.63 -20.30 32.78
CA ALA A 136 -0.04 -19.08 33.21
C ALA A 136 0.14 -17.95 32.19
N LEU A 137 1.35 -17.83 31.62
CA LEU A 137 1.63 -16.85 30.57
C LEU A 137 0.85 -17.16 29.29
N ALA A 138 0.79 -18.43 28.87
CA ALA A 138 0.02 -18.86 27.71
C ALA A 138 -1.48 -18.53 27.86
N ASN A 139 -2.04 -18.83 29.04
CA ASN A 139 -3.44 -18.55 29.35
C ASN A 139 -3.74 -17.04 29.37
N ALA A 140 -2.82 -16.22 29.88
CA ALA A 140 -2.97 -14.76 29.86
C ALA A 140 -2.80 -14.17 28.46
N LEU A 141 -1.92 -14.75 27.64
CA LEU A 141 -1.59 -14.26 26.30
C LEU A 141 -2.62 -14.69 25.24
N ALA A 142 -3.25 -15.86 25.40
CA ALA A 142 -4.23 -16.40 24.45
C ALA A 142 -5.40 -15.44 24.13
N PRO A 143 -6.15 -14.88 25.10
CA PRO A 143 -7.24 -13.95 24.80
C PRO A 143 -6.75 -12.58 24.30
N LEU A 144 -5.47 -12.24 24.53
CA LEU A 144 -4.90 -10.98 24.02
C LEU A 144 -4.50 -11.13 22.55
N CYS A 145 -3.92 -12.25 22.15
CA CYS A 145 -3.53 -12.51 20.76
C CYS A 145 -4.73 -12.62 19.81
N THR A 146 -5.94 -12.90 20.31
CA THR A 146 -7.18 -12.87 19.50
C THR A 146 -7.64 -11.44 19.22
N ILE A 147 -7.38 -10.52 20.15
CA ILE A 147 -7.79 -9.11 20.06
C ILE A 147 -6.70 -8.28 19.37
N LEU A 148 -5.44 -8.48 19.73
CA LEU A 148 -4.26 -7.75 19.29
C LEU A 148 -3.22 -8.74 18.73
N PRO A 149 -3.30 -9.11 17.44
CA PRO A 149 -2.47 -10.15 16.85
C PRO A 149 -1.05 -9.65 16.52
N LEU A 150 -0.28 -9.22 17.53
CA LEU A 150 1.12 -8.85 17.35
C LEU A 150 1.92 -10.10 16.93
N PRO A 151 2.66 -10.08 15.80
CA PRO A 151 3.31 -11.28 15.27
C PRO A 151 4.21 -12.00 16.27
N GLU A 152 4.97 -11.24 17.06
CA GLU A 152 5.90 -11.77 18.07
C GLU A 152 5.17 -12.35 19.29
N TRP A 153 4.01 -11.79 19.68
CA TRP A 153 3.17 -12.35 20.74
C TRP A 153 2.47 -13.63 20.26
N CYS A 154 1.94 -13.63 19.03
CA CYS A 154 1.39 -14.83 18.40
C CYS A 154 2.46 -15.92 18.19
N ALA A 155 3.71 -15.55 17.94
CA ALA A 155 4.83 -16.49 17.87
C ALA A 155 5.20 -17.05 19.25
N ALA A 156 5.24 -16.21 20.28
CA ALA A 156 5.46 -16.65 21.66
C ALA A 156 4.35 -17.59 22.14
N LEU A 157 3.08 -17.26 21.87
CA LEU A 157 1.94 -18.11 22.20
C LEU A 157 2.04 -19.47 21.49
N ARG A 158 2.30 -19.49 20.18
CA ARG A 158 2.49 -20.73 19.41
C ARG A 158 3.60 -21.62 19.98
N ARG A 159 4.69 -21.02 20.50
CA ARG A 159 5.78 -21.76 21.16
C ARG A 159 5.37 -22.29 22.53
N LEU A 160 4.64 -21.51 23.32
CA LEU A 160 4.12 -21.93 24.62
C LEU A 160 3.09 -23.06 24.51
N THR A 161 2.35 -23.14 23.40
CA THR A 161 1.30 -24.14 23.20
C THR A 161 1.72 -25.35 22.36
N ALA A 162 2.88 -25.30 21.69
CA ALA A 162 3.35 -26.39 20.85
C ALA A 162 4.19 -27.38 21.64
N ASN A 163 3.88 -28.68 21.51
CA ASN A 163 4.75 -29.77 21.97
C ASN A 163 5.94 -29.89 21.01
N ASN A 164 7.05 -29.21 21.32
CA ASN A 164 8.25 -29.29 20.52
C ASN A 164 9.38 -29.94 21.34
N ASP A 165 9.65 -31.21 21.06
CA ASP A 165 10.95 -31.81 21.34
C ASP A 165 12.02 -31.07 20.54
N ALA A 166 13.14 -30.81 21.21
CA ALA A 166 14.12 -29.81 20.82
C ALA A 166 14.84 -30.14 19.50
N MET A 167 14.65 -29.29 18.49
CA MET A 167 15.58 -29.18 17.36
C MET A 167 16.32 -27.84 17.46
N SER A 168 17.64 -27.90 17.66
CA SER A 168 18.48 -26.70 17.81
C SER A 168 18.53 -25.88 16.51
N LYS A 169 18.58 -24.55 16.64
CA LYS A 169 18.80 -23.63 15.51
C LYS A 169 19.92 -22.63 15.83
N PRO A 170 20.66 -22.17 14.81
CA PRO A 170 21.93 -21.47 14.97
C PRO A 170 21.76 -19.99 15.33
N THR A 171 22.87 -19.42 15.80
CA THR A 171 23.02 -18.05 16.31
C THR A 171 22.59 -16.99 15.31
N ALA A 172 21.63 -16.16 15.71
CA ALA A 172 21.13 -15.02 14.94
C ALA A 172 21.55 -13.69 15.59
N ALA A 173 21.55 -12.63 14.79
CA ALA A 173 21.89 -11.27 15.19
C ALA A 173 21.11 -10.75 16.41
N LYS A 174 21.65 -9.71 17.06
CA LYS A 174 21.06 -9.04 18.23
C LYS A 174 19.59 -8.67 17.96
N VAL A 175 18.70 -9.13 18.84
CA VAL A 175 17.24 -8.92 18.82
C VAL A 175 16.81 -8.24 20.14
N PRO A 176 15.72 -7.46 20.15
CA PRO A 176 14.78 -7.21 19.06
C PRO A 176 15.22 -6.07 18.13
N ARG A 177 14.77 -6.12 16.87
CA ARG A 177 15.03 -5.09 15.86
C ARG A 177 13.83 -4.15 15.77
N TRP A 178 14.08 -2.86 15.55
CA TRP A 178 13.03 -1.94 15.13
C TRP A 178 12.54 -2.34 13.73
N LYS A 179 11.22 -2.41 13.54
CA LYS A 179 10.63 -2.57 12.21
C LYS A 179 10.38 -1.20 11.61
N ALA A 180 10.75 -1.03 10.34
CA ALA A 180 10.56 0.24 9.65
C ALA A 180 9.07 0.45 9.33
N ASP A 181 8.54 1.58 9.82
CA ASP A 181 7.34 2.28 9.38
C ASP A 181 6.14 1.36 9.04
N GLU A 182 5.77 0.52 10.01
CA GLU A 182 4.61 -0.38 9.91
C GLU A 182 3.33 0.39 10.31
N PRO A 183 2.23 0.28 9.53
CA PRO A 183 0.94 0.80 9.98
C PRO A 183 0.54 0.10 11.28
N LEU A 184 0.41 0.85 12.38
CA LEU A 184 0.01 0.31 13.69
C LEU A 184 -1.51 0.04 13.76
N VAL A 185 -2.08 -0.39 12.63
CA VAL A 185 -3.51 -0.66 12.42
C VAL A 185 -3.74 -2.16 12.49
N TRP A 186 -3.49 -2.72 13.67
CA TRP A 186 -3.83 -4.10 13.98
C TRP A 186 -5.28 -4.20 14.46
N ASP A 187 -5.82 -5.42 14.56
CA ASP A 187 -7.07 -5.59 15.29
C ASP A 187 -6.88 -5.19 16.77
N PRO A 188 -7.92 -4.66 17.44
CA PRO A 188 -9.28 -4.42 16.93
C PRO A 188 -9.43 -3.10 16.16
N LEU A 189 -8.39 -2.26 16.13
CA LEU A 189 -8.41 -0.92 15.50
C LEU A 189 -8.76 -0.99 14.01
N ARG A 190 -8.24 -2.01 13.29
CA ARG A 190 -8.59 -2.26 11.89
C ARG A 190 -10.08 -2.49 11.69
N SER A 191 -10.66 -3.41 12.46
CA SER A 191 -12.07 -3.75 12.40
C SER A 191 -12.95 -2.57 12.83
N ALA A 192 -12.61 -1.90 13.94
CA ALA A 192 -13.28 -0.69 14.40
C ALA A 192 -13.26 0.43 13.35
N ARG A 193 -12.10 0.65 12.69
CA ARG A 193 -11.98 1.61 11.59
C ARG A 193 -12.89 1.29 10.43
N SER A 194 -13.01 0.02 10.05
CA SER A 194 -13.90 -0.38 8.96
C SER A 194 -15.37 -0.10 9.29
N LEU A 195 -15.79 -0.42 10.52
CA LEU A 195 -17.18 -0.24 10.96
C LEU A 195 -17.54 1.23 11.15
N LEU A 196 -16.72 1.98 11.90
CA LEU A 196 -16.89 3.43 12.07
C LEU A 196 -16.75 4.16 10.74
N GLY A 197 -15.87 3.68 9.87
CA GLY A 197 -15.72 4.15 8.50
C GLY A 197 -17.01 4.02 7.71
N ALA A 198 -17.70 2.88 7.81
CA ALA A 198 -18.99 2.65 7.18
C ALA A 198 -20.09 3.55 7.74
N GLU A 199 -20.17 3.72 9.07
CA GLU A 199 -21.14 4.62 9.70
C GLU A 199 -20.96 6.07 9.28
N ILE A 200 -19.72 6.57 9.30
CA ILE A 200 -19.42 7.94 8.85
C ILE A 200 -19.68 8.08 7.34
N ALA A 201 -19.45 7.05 6.53
CA ALA A 201 -19.81 7.10 5.10
C ALA A 201 -21.34 7.19 4.88
N GLN A 202 -22.16 6.56 5.74
CA GLN A 202 -23.61 6.76 5.73
C GLN A 202 -23.96 8.20 6.10
N LEU A 203 -23.31 8.78 7.12
CA LEU A 203 -23.51 10.18 7.49
C LEU A 203 -23.11 11.15 6.37
N GLU A 204 -21.98 10.91 5.71
CA GLU A 204 -21.55 11.73 4.56
C GLU A 204 -22.54 11.63 3.39
N SER A 205 -23.05 10.43 3.10
CA SER A 205 -24.10 10.22 2.11
C SER A 205 -25.39 10.98 2.45
N LEU A 206 -25.82 10.91 3.72
CA LEU A 206 -26.98 11.64 4.22
C LEU A 206 -26.76 13.17 4.22
N ALA A 207 -25.55 13.63 4.51
CA ALA A 207 -25.17 15.05 4.45
C ALA A 207 -25.29 15.60 3.03
N GLN A 208 -24.97 14.78 2.02
CA GLN A 208 -25.24 15.11 0.62
C GLN A 208 -26.75 15.18 0.29
N GLY A 209 -27.66 14.81 1.19
CA GLY A 209 -29.09 15.08 1.04
C GLY A 209 -29.47 16.56 1.22
N THR A 210 -28.51 17.42 1.57
CA THR A 210 -28.68 18.89 1.54
C THR A 210 -28.44 19.48 0.14
N THR A 211 -27.75 18.75 -0.75
CA THR A 211 -27.49 19.18 -2.13
C THR A 211 -28.55 18.67 -3.07
N THR A 212 -29.05 19.54 -3.95
CA THR A 212 -30.04 19.15 -4.95
C THR A 212 -29.44 18.13 -5.94
N PRO A 213 -30.24 17.21 -6.51
CA PRO A 213 -29.76 16.30 -7.55
C PRO A 213 -29.12 17.03 -8.74
N ILE A 214 -29.62 18.21 -9.08
CA ILE A 214 -29.08 19.07 -10.14
C ILE A 214 -27.66 19.54 -9.78
N THR A 215 -27.45 19.98 -8.52
CA THR A 215 -26.11 20.32 -8.02
C THR A 215 -25.17 19.12 -8.05
N LYS A 216 -25.62 17.93 -7.67
CA LYS A 216 -24.79 16.71 -7.73
C LYS A 216 -24.38 16.35 -9.15
N LEU A 217 -25.30 16.48 -10.12
CA LEU A 217 -25.01 16.26 -11.53
C LEU A 217 -24.03 17.30 -12.09
N ALA A 218 -24.12 18.56 -11.66
CA ALA A 218 -23.15 19.60 -12.00
C ALA A 218 -21.75 19.29 -11.44
N THR A 219 -21.65 18.87 -10.17
CA THR A 219 -20.37 18.46 -9.57
C THR A 219 -19.80 17.20 -10.23
N LEU A 220 -20.65 16.24 -10.64
CA LEU A 220 -20.20 15.06 -11.39
C LEU A 220 -19.65 15.46 -12.78
N ALA A 221 -20.30 16.42 -13.42
CA ALA A 221 -19.86 17.00 -14.67
C ALA A 221 -18.46 17.63 -14.53
N GLU A 222 -18.25 18.47 -13.51
CA GLU A 222 -16.94 19.06 -13.19
C GLU A 222 -15.86 17.99 -12.96
N ARG A 223 -16.12 17.00 -12.10
CA ARG A 223 -15.18 15.90 -11.83
C ARG A 223 -14.82 15.11 -13.07
N ARG A 224 -15.75 14.94 -14.01
CA ARG A 224 -15.49 14.27 -15.27
C ARG A 224 -14.57 15.10 -16.16
N ALA A 225 -14.77 16.42 -16.22
CA ALA A 225 -13.88 17.32 -16.96
C ALA A 225 -12.46 17.29 -16.38
N ASP A 226 -12.34 17.39 -15.05
CA ASP A 226 -11.04 17.29 -14.36
C ASP A 226 -10.35 15.96 -14.65
N LYS A 227 -11.10 14.84 -14.60
CA LYS A 227 -10.52 13.53 -14.87
C LYS A 227 -10.06 13.38 -16.33
N LEU A 228 -10.80 13.95 -17.28
CA LEU A 228 -10.39 13.94 -18.68
C LEU A 228 -9.10 14.76 -18.87
N ALA A 229 -8.99 15.93 -18.24
CA ALA A 229 -7.77 16.74 -18.26
C ALA A 229 -6.58 16.01 -17.60
N GLU A 230 -6.81 15.32 -16.49
CA GLU A 230 -5.78 14.50 -15.83
C GLU A 230 -5.29 13.36 -16.75
N LEU A 231 -6.22 12.66 -17.42
CA LEU A 231 -5.88 11.59 -18.36
C LEU A 231 -5.11 12.12 -19.57
N GLU A 232 -5.51 13.26 -20.11
CA GLU A 232 -4.81 13.92 -21.22
C GLU A 232 -3.37 14.31 -20.81
N ASN A 233 -3.21 14.93 -19.63
CA ASN A 233 -1.90 15.27 -19.09
C ASN A 233 -1.01 14.02 -18.87
N ALA A 234 -1.57 12.96 -18.29
CA ALA A 234 -0.84 11.71 -18.06
C ALA A 234 -0.41 11.04 -19.39
N LEU A 235 -1.29 11.06 -20.40
CA LEU A 235 -0.94 10.53 -21.73
C LEU A 235 0.12 11.38 -22.43
N ASN A 236 0.05 12.71 -22.33
CA ASN A 236 1.08 13.61 -22.87
C ASN A 236 2.44 13.39 -22.19
N GLN A 237 2.46 13.14 -20.88
CA GLN A 237 3.68 12.79 -20.15
C GLN A 237 4.25 11.45 -20.65
N LEU A 238 3.41 10.43 -20.85
CA LEU A 238 3.85 9.14 -21.41
C LEU A 238 4.32 9.27 -22.87
N ALA A 239 3.69 10.13 -23.67
CA ALA A 239 4.13 10.41 -25.03
C ALA A 239 5.50 11.09 -25.08
N SER A 240 5.93 11.76 -24.00
CA SER A 240 7.26 12.36 -23.87
C SER A 240 8.37 11.40 -23.46
N ILE A 241 8.09 10.09 -23.35
CA ILE A 241 9.11 9.08 -23.04
C ILE A 241 10.25 9.21 -24.05
N SER A 242 11.47 9.31 -23.51
CA SER A 242 12.70 9.39 -24.27
C SER A 242 13.78 8.56 -23.58
N GLY A 243 14.70 8.02 -24.37
CA GLY A 243 15.75 7.16 -23.87
C GLY A 243 16.31 6.29 -24.98
N GLN A 244 17.43 5.65 -24.73
CA GLN A 244 18.06 4.72 -25.66
C GLN A 244 18.22 3.39 -24.94
N LEU A 245 17.84 2.30 -25.61
CA LEU A 245 18.09 0.95 -25.09
C LEU A 245 18.55 0.03 -26.19
N TRP A 246 19.19 -1.06 -25.78
CA TRP A 246 19.50 -2.17 -26.68
C TRP A 246 18.34 -3.15 -26.67
N HIS A 247 17.80 -3.45 -27.84
CA HIS A 247 16.75 -4.45 -27.96
C HIS A 247 17.19 -5.64 -28.83
N TRP A 248 16.54 -6.77 -28.56
CA TRP A 248 16.62 -7.98 -29.36
C TRP A 248 15.22 -8.56 -29.48
N GLN A 249 14.86 -9.02 -30.68
CA GLN A 249 13.54 -9.58 -30.97
C GLN A 249 13.70 -10.89 -31.74
N ALA A 250 12.93 -11.91 -31.34
CA ALA A 250 12.89 -13.20 -32.01
C ALA A 250 11.52 -13.86 -31.82
N GLN A 251 11.23 -14.89 -32.60
CA GLN A 251 10.04 -15.72 -32.51
C GLN A 251 10.43 -17.19 -32.55
N GLY A 252 9.75 -18.03 -31.77
CA GLY A 252 10.02 -19.47 -31.69
C GLY A 252 9.52 -20.08 -30.38
N ASP A 253 9.66 -21.40 -30.25
CA ASP A 253 9.51 -22.06 -28.95
C ASP A 253 10.65 -21.69 -27.99
N ALA A 254 10.51 -22.06 -26.71
CA ALA A 254 11.47 -21.70 -25.68
C ALA A 254 12.90 -22.20 -25.97
N ALA A 255 13.05 -23.39 -26.56
CA ALA A 255 14.36 -23.95 -26.88
C ALA A 255 15.02 -23.19 -28.05
N SER A 256 14.23 -22.84 -29.07
CA SER A 256 14.65 -22.02 -30.20
C SER A 256 15.02 -20.60 -29.74
N LEU A 257 14.23 -19.96 -28.89
CA LEU A 257 14.52 -18.63 -28.35
C LEU A 257 15.81 -18.64 -27.52
N ALA A 258 16.03 -19.66 -26.68
CA ALA A 258 17.25 -19.80 -25.90
C ALA A 258 18.49 -19.99 -26.79
N ALA A 259 18.39 -20.82 -27.83
CA ALA A 259 19.48 -21.02 -28.79
C ALA A 259 19.79 -19.73 -29.58
N GLN A 260 18.78 -19.03 -30.06
CA GLN A 260 18.94 -17.77 -30.80
C GLN A 260 19.56 -16.67 -29.92
N LEU A 261 19.17 -16.59 -28.64
CA LEU A 261 19.74 -15.64 -27.69
C LEU A 261 21.20 -15.98 -27.37
N GLY A 262 21.53 -17.26 -27.15
CA GLY A 262 22.90 -17.72 -26.90
C GLY A 262 23.87 -17.50 -28.07
N GLN A 263 23.35 -17.41 -29.29
CA GLN A 263 24.11 -17.08 -30.51
C GLN A 263 24.07 -15.58 -30.87
N SER A 264 23.43 -14.74 -30.05
CA SER A 264 23.37 -13.29 -30.28
C SER A 264 24.67 -12.60 -29.86
N SER A 265 24.96 -11.43 -30.44
CA SER A 265 26.13 -10.61 -30.09
C SER A 265 25.68 -9.38 -29.30
N PRO A 266 25.74 -9.41 -27.95
CA PRO A 266 25.41 -8.25 -27.12
C PRO A 266 26.46 -7.14 -27.24
N PRO A 267 26.17 -5.93 -26.70
CA PRO A 267 27.14 -4.83 -26.61
C PRO A 267 28.45 -5.25 -25.91
N ASP A 268 29.54 -4.57 -26.23
CA ASP A 268 30.88 -4.93 -25.76
C ASP A 268 31.08 -4.79 -24.23
N HIS A 269 32.22 -5.28 -23.74
CA HIS A 269 32.57 -5.24 -22.32
C HIS A 269 32.83 -3.83 -21.74
N SER A 270 32.60 -2.76 -22.51
CA SER A 270 32.74 -1.38 -22.02
C SER A 270 31.64 -0.97 -21.03
N HIS A 271 30.53 -1.73 -20.98
CA HIS A 271 29.41 -1.50 -20.06
C HIS A 271 29.57 -2.32 -18.76
N SER A 272 30.10 -1.71 -17.70
CA SER A 272 30.42 -2.38 -16.42
C SER A 272 29.22 -2.66 -15.50
N MET A 273 28.03 -2.12 -15.80
CA MET A 273 26.81 -2.32 -15.04
C MET A 273 25.60 -2.42 -16.00
N THR A 274 24.99 -3.60 -16.10
CA THR A 274 23.90 -3.88 -17.05
C THR A 274 22.70 -4.51 -16.32
N VAL A 275 21.50 -4.07 -16.70
CA VAL A 275 20.23 -4.67 -16.28
C VAL A 275 19.47 -5.09 -17.53
N GLY A 276 18.86 -6.27 -17.53
CA GLY A 276 18.12 -6.80 -18.67
C GLY A 276 16.79 -7.41 -18.25
N ALA A 277 15.83 -7.40 -19.17
CA ALA A 277 14.53 -8.04 -19.01
C ALA A 277 14.16 -8.75 -20.33
N LEU A 278 13.53 -9.92 -20.23
CA LEU A 278 13.01 -10.67 -21.36
C LEU A 278 11.49 -10.79 -21.23
N LEU A 279 10.77 -10.30 -22.22
CA LEU A 279 9.32 -10.40 -22.31
C LEU A 279 8.95 -11.54 -23.28
N ILE A 280 8.13 -12.48 -22.83
CA ILE A 280 7.65 -13.61 -23.65
C ILE A 280 6.13 -13.65 -23.55
N SER A 281 5.45 -13.78 -24.69
CA SER A 281 4.00 -13.90 -24.77
C SER A 281 3.61 -14.86 -25.90
N PRO A 282 2.50 -15.62 -25.78
CA PRO A 282 1.92 -16.37 -26.89
C PRO A 282 1.32 -15.46 -27.98
N SER A 283 1.09 -14.18 -27.68
CA SER A 283 0.61 -13.16 -28.62
C SER A 283 1.72 -12.17 -29.01
N GLN A 284 1.54 -11.46 -30.13
CA GLN A 284 2.48 -10.43 -30.57
C GLN A 284 2.59 -9.30 -29.53
N LEU A 285 3.83 -8.90 -29.24
CA LEU A 285 4.17 -7.81 -28.31
C LEU A 285 4.14 -6.44 -29.01
N THR A 286 3.08 -6.14 -29.75
CA THR A 286 2.99 -4.99 -30.68
C THR A 286 3.36 -3.66 -30.03
N PHE A 287 2.87 -3.39 -28.82
CA PHE A 287 3.21 -2.17 -28.07
C PHE A 287 4.72 -2.01 -27.87
N TRP A 288 5.39 -3.06 -27.39
CA TRP A 288 6.83 -3.03 -27.10
C TRP A 288 7.68 -3.01 -28.38
N GLN A 289 7.19 -3.67 -29.44
CA GLN A 289 7.81 -3.64 -30.75
C GLN A 289 7.79 -2.23 -31.35
N GLU A 290 6.65 -1.53 -31.25
CA GLU A 290 6.53 -0.15 -31.72
C GLU A 290 7.30 0.85 -30.82
N LEU A 291 7.35 0.60 -29.51
CA LEU A 291 8.07 1.44 -28.54
C LEU A 291 9.58 1.49 -28.82
N THR A 292 10.13 0.40 -29.39
CA THR A 292 11.56 0.19 -29.64
C THR A 292 11.89 0.14 -31.12
N ARG A 293 11.08 0.81 -31.95
CA ARG A 293 11.23 0.85 -33.41
C ARG A 293 12.11 2.00 -33.88
#